data_AF-A0A392U853-F1
#
_entry.id   AF-A0A392U853-F1
#
_cell.length_a   1.000
_cell.length_b   1.000
_cell.length_c   1.000
_cell.angle_alpha   90.00
_cell.angle_beta   90.00
_cell.angle_gamma   90.00
#
_symmetry.space_group_name_H-M   'P 1'
#
loop_
_entity.id
_entity.type
_entity.pdbx_description
1 polymer ?
#
loop_
_entity_poly.entity_id
_entity_poly.type
_entity_poly.pdbx_seq_one_letter_code
_entity_poly.pdbx_strand_id
1 'polypeptide(L)' 'MLETASSQFHNVVAQICALNAGIELNMEGLDEEKEVRNGLVVPPQDEED' A
#
# COMPACT_ATOMS: atom_id res chain seq x y z
N MET A 1 6.09 15.95 -6.59
CA MET A 1 4.94 15.55 -5.75
C MET A 1 4.66 14.07 -5.90
N LEU A 2 4.49 13.56 -7.13
CA LEU A 2 4.30 12.12 -7.38
C LEU A 2 5.48 11.24 -6.92
N GLU A 3 6.71 11.61 -7.27
CA GLU A 3 7.92 10.87 -6.80
C GLU A 3 8.06 10.85 -5.27
N THR A 4 7.60 11.91 -4.59
CA THR A 4 7.62 12.00 -3.13
C THR A 4 6.58 11.06 -2.52
N ALA A 5 5.37 11.03 -3.07
CA ALA A 5 4.30 10.11 -2.65
C ALA A 5 4.73 8.65 -2.85
N SER A 6 5.33 8.34 -4.00
CA SER A 6 5.85 7.01 -4.28
C SER A 6 6.94 6.61 -3.28
N SER A 7 7.92 7.49 -3.02
CA SER A 7 8.95 7.21 -2.02
C SER A 7 8.39 7.00 -0.61
N GLN A 8 7.34 7.73 -0.23
CA GLN A 8 6.68 7.57 1.07
C GLN A 8 5.96 6.22 1.18
N PHE A 9 5.24 5.81 0.14
CA PHE A 9 4.60 4.49 0.11
C PHE A 9 5.62 3.37 0.32
N HIS A 10 6.69 3.34 -0.47
CA HIS A 10 7.74 2.31 -0.35
C HIS A 10 8.41 2.33 1.04
N ASN A 11 8.60 3.51 1.63
CA ASN A 11 9.16 3.63 2.97
C ASN A 11 8.22 3.02 4.03
N VAL A 12 6.91 3.30 3.95
CA VAL A 12 5.92 2.71 4.87
C VAL A 12 5.89 1.19 4.72
N VAL A 13 5.90 0.66 3.49
CA VAL A 13 5.97 -0.79 3.25
C VAL A 13 7.21 -1.40 3.90
N ALA A 14 8.38 -0.78 3.73
CA ALA A 14 9.62 -1.25 4.35
C ALA A 14 9.56 -1.22 5.89
N GLN A 15 8.96 -0.18 6.48
CA GLN A 15 8.79 -0.10 7.94
C GLN A 15 7.85 -1.19 8.47
N ILE A 16 6.74 -1.45 7.78
CA ILE A 16 5.79 -2.52 8.16
C ILE A 16 6.48 -3.88 8.12
N CYS A 17 7.24 -4.18 7.06
CA CYS A 17 8.02 -5.41 6.97
C CYS A 17 9.05 -5.55 8.10
N ALA A 18 9.75 -4.46 8.43
CA ALA A 18 10.74 -4.45 9.51
C ALA A 18 10.11 -4.67 10.90
N LEU A 19 8.96 -4.05 11.17
CA LEU A 19 8.25 -4.15 12.44
C LEU A 19 7.55 -5.51 12.64
N ASN A 20 7.20 -6.19 11.55
CA ASN A 20 6.56 -7.51 11.56
C ASN A 20 7.53 -8.63 11.17
N ALA A 21 8.81 -8.51 11.54
CA ALA A 21 9.83 -9.50 11.24
C ALA A 21 9.41 -10.90 11.76
N GLY A 22 9.46 -11.89 10.87
CA GLY A 22 9.06 -13.27 11.16
C GLY A 22 7.58 -13.59 10.92
N ILE A 23 6.79 -12.62 10.44
CA ILE A 23 5.42 -12.82 9.95
C ILE A 23 5.44 -12.74 8.42
N GLU A 24 4.80 -13.70 7.75
CA GLU A 24 4.57 -13.63 6.30
C GLU A 24 3.43 -12.66 6.02
N LEU A 25 3.78 -11.46 5.53
CA LEU A 25 2.82 -10.46 5.10
C LEU A 25 2.37 -10.76 3.67
N ASN A 26 1.06 -10.71 3.43
CA ASN A 26 0.55 -10.73 2.06
C ASN A 26 0.84 -9.40 1.37
N MET A 27 1.73 -9.42 0.37
CA MET A 27 2.09 -8.25 -0.44
C MET A 27 1.50 -8.31 -1.85
N GLU A 28 0.63 -9.28 -2.15
CA GLU A 28 0.04 -9.43 -3.47
C GLU A 28 -0.85 -8.22 -3.81
N GLY A 29 -0.58 -7.61 -4.98
CA GLY A 29 -1.37 -6.50 -5.50
C GLY A 29 -1.20 -5.17 -4.77
N LEU A 30 -0.25 -5.07 -3.84
CA LEU A 30 0.05 -3.83 -3.13
C LEU A 30 0.63 -2.79 -4.10
N ASP A 31 0.03 -1.62 -4.15
CA ASP A 31 0.38 -0.54 -5.06
C ASP A 31 -0.08 0.80 -4.46
N GLU A 32 0.67 1.87 -4.75
CA GLU A 32 0.48 3.19 -4.14
C GLU A 32 -0.84 3.87 -4.51
N GLU A 33 -1.47 3.45 -5.61
CA GLU A 33 -2.75 3.96 -6.09
C GLU A 33 -3.94 3.10 -5.63
N LYS A 34 -3.69 1.97 -4.95
CA LYS A 34 -4.73 1.04 -4.51
C LYS A 34 -5.26 1.38 -3.12
N GLU A 35 -6.50 1.00 -2.89
CA GLU A 35 -7.18 1.19 -1.63
C GLU A 35 -7.34 -0.13 -0.88
N VAL A 36 -7.43 -0.05 0.45
CA VAL A 36 -7.84 -1.19 1.28
C VAL A 36 -9.30 -1.01 1.67
N ARG A 37 -10.17 -1.89 1.14
CA ARG A 37 -11.60 -1.93 1.49
C ARG A 37 -11.96 -3.33 1.96
N ASN A 38 -12.57 -3.43 3.14
CA ASN A 38 -12.92 -4.70 3.79
C ASN A 38 -11.75 -5.69 3.90
N GLY A 39 -10.53 -5.17 4.14
CA GLY A 39 -9.31 -5.99 4.24
C GLY A 39 -8.76 -6.50 2.91
N LEU A 40 -9.31 -6.05 1.77
CA LEU A 40 -8.84 -6.40 0.44
C LEU A 40 -8.20 -5.19 -0.24
N VAL A 41 -7.10 -5.41 -0.95
CA VAL A 41 -6.50 -4.41 -1.83
C VAL A 41 -7.32 -4.37 -3.12
N VAL A 42 -7.89 -3.22 -3.43
CA VAL A 42 -8.81 -3.03 -4.57
C VAL A 42 -8.42 -1.78 -5.36
N PRO A 43 -8.81 -1.68 -6.65
CA PRO A 43 -8.66 -0.44 -7.40
C PRO A 43 -9.31 0.74 -6.68
N PRO A 44 -8.79 1.97 -6.87
CA PRO A 44 -9.44 3.16 -6.36
C PRO A 44 -10.87 3.26 -6.90
N GLN A 45 -11.78 3.84 -6.13
CA GLN A 45 -13.08 4.19 -6.68
C GLN A 45 -12.89 5.34 -7.66
N ASP A 46 -13.57 5.29 -8.81
CA ASP A 46 -13.71 6.48 -9.64
C ASP A 46 -14.39 7.55 -8.76
N GLU A 47 -13.78 8.72 -8.67
CA GLU A 47 -14.44 9.86 -8.05
C GLU A 47 -15.66 10.19 -8.93
N GLU A 48 -16.88 9.92 -8.46
CA GLU A 48 -18.08 10.45 -9.12
C GLU A 48 -18.03 11.98 -8.99
N ASP A 49 -17.83 12.66 -10.14
CA ASP A 49 -17.72 14.12 -10.28
C ASP A 49 -18.86 14.92 -9.60
#